data_AF-A0A812VUZ1-F1
#
_entry.id   AF-A0A812VUZ1-F1
#
_cell.length_a   1.000
_cell.length_b   1.000
_cell.length_c   1.000
_cell.angle_alpha   90.00
_cell.angle_beta   90.00
_cell.angle_gamma   90.00
#
_symmetry.space_group_name_H-M   'P 1'
#
loop_
_entity.id
_entity.type
_entity.pdbx_description
1 polymer ?
#
loop_
_entity_poly.entity_id
_entity_poly.type
_entity_poly.pdbx_seq_one_letter_code
_entity_poly.pdbx_strand_id
1 'polypeptide(L)'
;MHVEEPYVTQAHPWMNKLIAIQQNLEAFDWLFWVDCDLFFMNPKKTVDSLIYAALERTPEASLLIAEDGMMLNSGSFLLRHNDWGKDFLARTVDLLSAPMPQSFQHMPWHEQAPLMYLGLVPAILEGLSEPELHQTLSASSPLPAGYDEHVVLLRQRALNSYPQELVQKTQHALPHEGYKEGDLVVSFNGCSSVLGRDFCEDMYQRYHDESLRRF
;
A
#
# COMPACT_ATOMS: atom_id res chain seq x y z
N MET A 1 4.49 -25.03 -13.35
CA MET A 1 5.12 -24.01 -12.49
C MET A 1 5.59 -22.92 -13.42
N HIS A 2 4.82 -21.84 -13.57
CA HIS A 2 5.29 -20.65 -14.28
C HIS A 2 6.34 -20.03 -13.38
N VAL A 3 7.61 -20.08 -13.78
CA VAL A 3 8.67 -19.30 -13.15
C VAL A 3 8.82 -18.09 -14.06
N GLU A 4 8.26 -16.96 -13.65
CA GLU A 4 8.64 -15.69 -14.24
C GLU A 4 10.01 -15.35 -13.67
N GLU A 5 11.00 -15.20 -14.55
CA GLU A 5 12.31 -14.69 -14.15
C GLU A 5 12.13 -13.27 -13.57
N PRO A 6 12.79 -12.94 -12.45
CA PRO A 6 12.68 -11.59 -11.90
C PRO A 6 13.18 -10.58 -12.94
N TYR A 7 12.49 -9.43 -13.04
CA TYR A 7 12.86 -8.34 -13.94
C TYR A 7 14.34 -7.94 -13.80
N VAL A 8 14.84 -7.94 -12.56
CA VAL A 8 16.24 -7.70 -12.25
C VAL A 8 16.72 -8.70 -11.19
N THR A 9 17.69 -9.53 -11.58
CA THR A 9 18.34 -10.54 -10.71
C THR A 9 19.43 -9.95 -9.81
N GLN A 10 19.97 -8.79 -10.18
CA GLN A 10 21.05 -8.12 -9.45
C GLN A 10 20.56 -7.16 -8.35
N ALA A 11 19.27 -6.84 -8.35
CA ALA A 11 18.62 -6.03 -7.33
C ALA A 11 17.93 -6.92 -6.29
N HIS A 12 17.72 -6.39 -5.09
CA HIS A 12 16.96 -7.12 -4.08
C HIS A 12 15.51 -7.35 -4.56
N PRO A 13 14.87 -8.50 -4.26
CA PRO A 13 13.50 -8.81 -4.69
C PRO A 13 12.47 -7.69 -4.58
N TRP A 14 12.46 -6.92 -3.49
CA TRP A 14 11.54 -5.78 -3.31
C TRP A 14 11.71 -4.65 -4.33
N MET A 15 12.84 -4.52 -5.02
CA MET A 15 12.98 -3.56 -6.14
C MET A 15 12.18 -3.98 -7.37
N ASN A 16 11.94 -5.29 -7.54
CA ASN A 16 11.28 -5.79 -8.75
C ASN A 16 9.86 -5.24 -8.88
N LYS A 17 9.14 -4.99 -7.76
CA LYS A 17 7.83 -4.34 -7.83
C LYS A 17 7.91 -2.94 -8.40
N LEU A 18 8.82 -2.11 -7.90
CA LEU A 18 8.96 -0.72 -8.35
C LEU A 18 9.39 -0.65 -9.81
N ILE A 19 10.30 -1.51 -10.22
CA ILE A 19 10.79 -1.58 -11.61
C ILE A 19 9.68 -2.06 -12.55
N ALA A 20 8.93 -3.10 -12.15
CA ALA A 20 7.79 -3.60 -12.93
C ALA A 20 6.72 -2.50 -13.10
N ILE A 21 6.40 -1.76 -12.04
CA ILE A 21 5.48 -0.63 -12.11
C ILE A 21 6.04 0.44 -13.06
N GLN A 22 7.31 0.83 -12.90
CA GLN A 22 7.93 1.90 -13.70
C GLN A 22 7.93 1.59 -15.21
N GLN A 23 8.19 0.33 -15.58
CA GLN A 23 8.21 -0.11 -16.97
C GLN A 23 6.82 -0.15 -17.62
N ASN A 24 5.76 -0.31 -16.81
CA ASN A 24 4.41 -0.52 -17.31
C ASN A 24 3.47 0.68 -17.06
N LEU A 25 3.84 1.63 -16.18
CA LEU A 25 2.97 2.72 -15.77
C LEU A 25 2.47 3.54 -16.97
N GLU A 26 3.29 3.75 -18.00
CA GLU A 26 2.87 4.54 -19.17
C GLU A 26 1.82 3.87 -20.07
N ALA A 27 1.60 2.56 -19.90
CA ALA A 27 0.64 1.82 -20.70
C ALA A 27 -0.80 1.87 -20.15
N PHE A 28 -1.00 2.40 -18.93
CA PHE A 28 -2.29 2.35 -18.23
C PHE A 28 -2.56 3.67 -17.50
N ASP A 29 -3.82 4.12 -17.47
CA ASP A 29 -4.20 5.31 -16.67
C ASP A 29 -3.94 5.11 -15.17
N TRP A 30 -4.12 3.87 -14.72
CA TRP A 30 -3.88 3.41 -13.35
C TRP A 30 -3.25 2.02 -13.39
N LEU A 31 -2.24 1.81 -12.56
CA LEU A 31 -1.62 0.52 -12.33
C LEU A 31 -1.94 0.07 -10.90
N PHE A 32 -2.55 -1.11 -10.76
CA PHE A 32 -2.82 -1.73 -9.47
C PHE A 32 -1.76 -2.80 -9.16
N TRP A 33 -0.88 -2.53 -8.20
CA TRP A 33 0.06 -3.52 -7.69
C TRP A 33 -0.60 -4.39 -6.63
N VAL A 34 -0.35 -5.70 -6.69
CA VAL A 34 -0.72 -6.68 -5.66
C VAL A 34 0.45 -7.63 -5.40
N ASP A 35 0.79 -7.83 -4.13
CA ASP A 35 1.72 -8.88 -3.72
C ASP A 35 1.08 -10.27 -3.96
N CYS A 36 1.92 -11.30 -4.07
CA CYS A 36 1.50 -12.65 -4.42
C CYS A 36 0.75 -13.39 -3.30
N ASP A 37 0.72 -12.81 -2.10
CA ASP A 37 0.07 -13.33 -0.90
C ASP A 37 -1.34 -12.74 -0.68
N LEU A 38 -2.02 -12.37 -1.77
CA LEU A 38 -3.33 -11.75 -1.75
C LEU A 38 -4.31 -12.51 -2.65
N PHE A 39 -5.55 -12.67 -2.17
CA PHE A 39 -6.66 -13.23 -2.97
C PHE A 39 -7.76 -12.20 -3.20
N PHE A 40 -8.33 -12.21 -4.41
CA PHE A 40 -9.56 -11.50 -4.72
C PHE A 40 -10.78 -12.27 -4.21
N MET A 41 -11.58 -11.63 -3.37
CA MET A 41 -12.68 -12.27 -2.63
C MET A 41 -14.05 -11.75 -3.03
N ASN A 42 -14.14 -10.76 -3.92
CA ASN A 42 -15.41 -10.21 -4.36
C ASN A 42 -15.38 -9.80 -5.84
N PRO A 43 -15.89 -10.63 -6.76
CA PRO A 43 -15.94 -10.31 -8.19
C PRO A 43 -16.92 -9.19 -8.55
N LYS A 44 -17.81 -8.80 -7.63
CA LYS A 44 -18.82 -7.75 -7.86
C LYS A 44 -18.29 -6.34 -7.59
N LYS A 45 -17.18 -6.23 -6.86
CA LYS A 45 -16.53 -4.95 -6.56
C LYS A 45 -15.39 -4.75 -7.55
N THR A 46 -15.36 -3.63 -8.24
CA THR A 46 -14.36 -3.34 -9.26
C THR A 46 -13.27 -2.42 -8.72
N VAL A 47 -12.08 -2.53 -9.31
CA VAL A 47 -10.98 -1.59 -9.05
C VAL A 47 -11.41 -0.16 -9.41
N ASP A 48 -12.12 0.01 -10.53
CA ASP A 48 -12.68 1.31 -10.97
C ASP A 48 -13.58 1.96 -9.92
N SER A 49 -14.38 1.16 -9.19
CA SER A 49 -15.24 1.70 -8.13
C SER A 49 -14.45 2.36 -7.00
N LEU A 50 -13.23 1.89 -6.72
CA LEU A 50 -12.33 2.51 -5.75
C LEU A 50 -11.72 3.80 -6.32
N ILE A 51 -11.29 3.77 -7.59
CA ILE A 51 -10.71 4.91 -8.29
C ILE A 51 -11.72 6.06 -8.36
N TYR A 52 -12.94 5.81 -8.84
CA TYR A 52 -13.95 6.85 -8.99
C TYR A 52 -14.39 7.43 -7.64
N ALA A 53 -14.53 6.61 -6.60
CA ALA A 53 -14.84 7.10 -5.26
C ALA A 53 -13.71 7.97 -4.67
N ALA A 54 -12.44 7.66 -4.99
CA ALA A 54 -11.31 8.49 -4.59
C ALA A 54 -11.30 9.81 -5.37
N LEU A 55 -11.45 9.78 -6.69
CA LEU A 55 -11.42 10.96 -7.56
C LEU A 55 -12.61 11.92 -7.34
N GLU A 56 -13.77 11.41 -6.93
CA GLU A 56 -14.91 12.24 -6.54
C GLU A 56 -14.58 13.15 -5.36
N ARG A 57 -13.74 12.67 -4.43
CA ARG A 57 -13.33 13.41 -3.23
C ARG A 57 -12.03 14.19 -3.42
N THR A 58 -11.10 13.62 -4.18
CA THR A 58 -9.76 14.14 -4.41
C THR A 58 -9.41 13.98 -5.90
N PRO A 59 -9.79 14.93 -6.76
CA PRO A 59 -9.53 14.85 -8.20
C PRO A 59 -8.04 14.70 -8.58
N GLU A 60 -7.16 15.21 -7.72
CA GLU A 60 -5.70 15.14 -7.86
C GLU A 60 -5.10 13.80 -7.41
N ALA A 61 -5.93 12.85 -6.93
CA ALA A 61 -5.45 11.57 -6.44
C ALA A 61 -4.58 10.87 -7.50
N SER A 62 -3.38 10.49 -7.06
CA SER A 62 -2.38 9.78 -7.85
C SER A 62 -1.90 8.49 -7.17
N LEU A 63 -2.03 8.38 -5.85
CA LEU A 63 -1.76 7.16 -5.09
C LEU A 63 -2.96 6.81 -4.22
N LEU A 64 -3.50 5.60 -4.39
CA LEU A 64 -4.53 5.03 -3.52
C LEU A 64 -3.89 3.87 -2.75
N ILE A 65 -3.79 4.02 -1.43
CA ILE A 65 -3.09 3.07 -0.57
C ILE A 65 -3.84 2.93 0.76
N ALA A 66 -3.78 1.75 1.37
CA ALA A 66 -4.42 1.49 2.64
C ALA A 66 -3.42 1.61 3.80
N GLU A 67 -3.90 2.11 4.94
CA GLU A 67 -3.21 1.92 6.22
C GLU A 67 -3.57 0.57 6.85
N ASP A 68 -2.68 0.06 7.67
CA ASP A 68 -2.89 -1.02 8.63
C ASP A 68 -2.27 -0.63 9.99
N GLY A 69 -2.23 -1.57 10.95
CA GLY A 69 -1.65 -1.32 12.28
C GLY A 69 -0.18 -0.87 12.28
N MET A 70 0.51 -0.93 11.14
CA MET A 70 1.90 -0.53 10.88
C MET A 70 2.01 0.66 9.91
N MET A 71 0.96 1.48 9.76
CA MET A 71 0.83 2.60 8.80
C MET A 71 0.56 2.12 7.36
N LEU A 72 1.10 2.77 6.32
CA LEU A 72 0.82 2.41 4.93
C LEU A 72 1.25 0.98 4.63
N ASN A 73 0.44 0.24 3.88
CA ASN A 73 0.78 -1.07 3.36
C ASN A 73 1.07 -1.03 1.85
N SER A 74 2.27 -1.45 1.45
CA SER A 74 2.70 -1.44 0.05
C SER A 74 2.49 -2.76 -0.70
N GLY A 75 1.78 -3.71 -0.07
CA GLY A 75 1.42 -4.98 -0.69
C GLY A 75 0.21 -4.88 -1.62
N SER A 76 -0.56 -3.80 -1.54
CA SER A 76 -1.66 -3.53 -2.48
C SER A 76 -1.96 -2.03 -2.59
N PHE A 77 -1.73 -1.45 -3.76
CA PHE A 77 -1.95 -0.02 -3.98
C PHE A 77 -2.15 0.30 -5.47
N LEU A 78 -2.84 1.40 -5.76
CA LEU A 78 -2.98 1.89 -7.12
C LEU A 78 -2.15 3.16 -7.33
N LEU A 79 -1.44 3.22 -8.45
CA LEU A 79 -0.66 4.38 -8.87
C LEU A 79 -1.18 4.88 -10.21
N ARG A 80 -1.47 6.18 -10.30
CA ARG A 80 -1.94 6.84 -11.51
C ARG A 80 -0.77 7.14 -12.45
N HIS A 81 -1.00 7.02 -13.75
CA HIS A 81 -0.10 7.54 -14.77
C HIS A 81 -0.30 9.04 -14.94
N ASN A 82 0.52 9.81 -14.24
CA ASN A 82 0.67 11.26 -14.41
C ASN A 82 2.07 11.68 -13.96
N ASP A 83 2.39 12.97 -14.08
CA ASP A 83 3.71 13.49 -13.73
C ASP A 83 4.05 13.24 -12.25
N TRP A 84 3.07 13.39 -11.35
CA TRP A 84 3.26 13.11 -9.92
C TRP A 84 3.57 11.63 -9.66
N GLY A 85 2.79 10.70 -10.25
CA GLY A 85 2.98 9.26 -10.05
C GLY A 85 4.33 8.77 -10.58
N LYS A 86 4.80 9.34 -11.71
CA LYS A 86 6.14 9.07 -12.24
C LYS A 86 7.24 9.60 -11.33
N ASP A 87 7.13 10.85 -10.87
CA ASP A 87 8.10 11.48 -9.95
C ASP A 87 8.18 10.73 -8.62
N PHE A 88 7.02 10.41 -8.04
CA PHE A 88 6.90 9.67 -6.80
C PHE A 88 7.59 8.31 -6.87
N LEU A 89 7.37 7.55 -7.96
CA LEU A 89 8.01 6.25 -8.15
C LEU A 89 9.53 6.39 -8.37
N ALA A 90 9.96 7.37 -9.18
CA ALA A 90 11.38 7.64 -9.41
C ALA A 90 12.10 7.99 -8.10
N ARG A 91 11.54 8.89 -7.30
CA ARG A 91 12.09 9.26 -5.98
C ARG A 91 12.11 8.09 -5.00
N THR A 92 11.13 7.19 -5.06
CA THR A 92 11.11 5.97 -4.24
C THR A 92 12.29 5.06 -4.60
N VAL A 93 12.54 4.85 -5.90
CA VAL A 93 13.68 4.09 -6.42
C VAL A 93 15.01 4.76 -6.05
N ASP A 94 15.09 6.08 -6.14
CA ASP A 94 16.28 6.86 -5.79
C ASP A 94 16.63 6.73 -4.30
N LEU A 95 15.65 6.81 -3.40
CA LEU A 95 15.86 6.64 -1.95
C LEU A 95 16.35 5.23 -1.60
N LEU A 96 15.89 4.21 -2.33
CA LEU A 96 16.36 2.84 -2.14
C LEU A 96 17.75 2.60 -2.74
N SER A 97 18.09 3.32 -3.82
CA SER A 97 19.37 3.18 -4.52
C SER A 97 20.44 4.15 -4.02
N ALA A 98 20.08 5.09 -3.13
CA ALA A 98 21.00 6.07 -2.57
C ALA A 98 22.13 5.40 -1.77
N PRO A 99 23.32 6.03 -1.70
CA PRO A 99 24.39 5.55 -0.83
C PRO A 99 24.05 5.76 0.65
N MET A 100 24.73 5.02 1.52
CA MET A 100 24.65 5.26 2.97
C MET A 100 25.23 6.64 3.34
N PRO A 101 24.66 7.33 4.36
CA PRO A 101 23.58 6.90 5.25
C PRO A 101 22.15 7.24 4.77
N GLN A 102 21.96 7.80 3.58
CA GLN A 102 20.65 8.28 3.10
C GLN A 102 19.78 7.16 2.51
N SER A 103 20.37 5.98 2.30
CA SER A 103 19.68 4.82 1.73
C SER A 103 18.55 4.28 2.61
N PHE A 104 17.41 4.00 1.99
CA PHE A 104 16.33 3.25 2.59
C PHE A 104 16.47 1.73 2.39
N GLN A 105 17.51 1.25 1.68
CA GLN A 105 17.74 -0.17 1.39
C GLN A 105 17.75 -1.08 2.63
N HIS A 106 18.19 -0.53 3.77
CA HIS A 106 18.31 -1.27 5.03
C HIS A 106 17.22 -0.95 6.04
N MET A 107 16.20 -0.16 5.66
CA MET A 107 15.08 0.14 6.54
C MET A 107 14.16 -1.09 6.69
N PRO A 108 13.56 -1.28 7.88
CA PRO A 108 12.46 -2.23 8.04
C PRO A 108 11.36 -1.95 7.02
N TRP A 109 10.72 -3.02 6.54
CA TRP A 109 9.63 -2.95 5.54
C TRP A 109 10.06 -2.41 4.16
N HIS A 110 11.38 -2.29 3.92
CA HIS A 110 11.97 -2.12 2.59
C HIS A 110 11.37 -0.94 1.81
N GLU A 111 10.77 -1.18 0.66
CA GLU A 111 10.14 -0.19 -0.22
C GLU A 111 8.91 0.49 0.38
N GLN A 112 8.27 -0.11 1.39
CA GLN A 112 7.20 0.54 2.13
C GLN A 112 7.70 1.80 2.86
N ALA A 113 8.92 1.76 3.40
CA ALA A 113 9.50 2.87 4.16
C ALA A 113 9.67 4.17 3.33
N PRO A 114 10.30 4.16 2.14
CA PRO A 114 10.38 5.35 1.31
C PRO A 114 9.02 5.79 0.76
N LEU A 115 8.09 4.86 0.48
CA LEU A 115 6.71 5.24 0.10
C LEU A 115 6.02 6.04 1.21
N MET A 116 6.13 5.58 2.46
CA MET A 116 5.64 6.32 3.63
C MET A 116 6.34 7.66 3.78
N TYR A 117 7.67 7.69 3.69
CA TYR A 117 8.44 8.92 3.83
C TYR A 117 8.02 9.97 2.80
N LEU A 118 7.92 9.58 1.52
CA LEU A 118 7.55 10.48 0.44
C LEU A 118 6.09 10.89 0.49
N GLY A 119 5.19 9.99 0.92
CA GLY A 119 3.77 10.30 1.06
C GLY A 119 3.45 11.20 2.25
N LEU A 120 4.24 11.17 3.33
CA LEU A 120 3.94 11.84 4.60
C LEU A 120 4.76 13.13 4.82
N VAL A 121 6.08 13.06 4.63
CA VAL A 121 7.01 14.12 5.07
C VAL A 121 6.77 15.47 4.39
N PRO A 122 6.50 15.56 3.07
CA PRO A 122 6.23 16.85 2.42
C PRO A 122 5.07 17.61 3.08
N ALA A 123 3.95 16.93 3.36
CA ALA A 123 2.79 17.53 3.99
C ALA A 123 3.05 17.95 5.44
N ILE A 124 3.86 17.18 6.19
CA ILE A 124 4.31 17.58 7.52
C ILE A 124 5.15 18.85 7.45
N LEU A 125 6.12 18.92 6.54
CA LEU A 125 7.01 20.07 6.41
C LEU A 125 6.26 21.33 5.97
N GLU A 126 5.30 21.19 5.05
CA GLU A 126 4.42 22.29 4.64
C GLU A 126 3.62 22.83 5.84
N GLY A 127 2.97 21.95 6.60
CA GLY A 127 2.23 22.32 7.81
C GLY A 127 3.09 22.95 8.92
N LEU A 128 4.40 22.67 8.94
CA LEU A 128 5.36 23.30 9.85
C LEU A 128 5.91 24.64 9.33
N SER A 129 5.88 24.86 8.02
CA SER A 129 6.38 26.07 7.37
C SER A 129 5.39 27.24 7.39
N GLU A 130 4.11 26.95 7.68
CA GLU A 130 3.07 27.94 7.89
C GLU A 130 3.37 28.80 9.15
N PRO A 131 3.57 30.13 9.02
CA PRO A 131 4.02 31.01 10.12
C PRO A 131 3.09 31.14 11.34
N GLU A 132 1.95 30.44 11.39
CA GLU A 132 0.89 30.64 12.38
C GLU A 132 0.86 29.63 13.54
N LEU A 133 1.90 28.80 13.72
CA LEU A 133 1.93 27.84 14.82
C LEU A 133 2.14 28.47 16.22
N HIS A 134 2.30 29.80 16.31
CA HIS A 134 2.43 30.50 17.59
C HIS A 134 1.18 31.17 18.14
N GLN A 135 0.03 31.19 17.45
CA GLN A 135 -1.14 31.91 17.98
C GLN A 135 -2.52 31.25 17.94
N THR A 136 -2.75 30.11 17.28
CA THR A 136 -4.13 29.61 17.19
C THR A 136 -4.23 28.09 17.07
N LEU A 137 -4.21 27.41 18.22
CA LEU A 137 -4.97 26.17 18.42
C LEU A 137 -6.49 26.45 18.42
N SER A 138 -6.99 27.20 17.42
CA SER A 138 -8.41 27.47 17.19
C SER A 138 -8.91 26.64 16.01
N ALA A 139 -9.04 25.34 16.25
CA ALA A 139 -10.17 24.48 15.86
C ALA A 139 -11.01 24.83 14.62
N SER A 140 -10.46 25.08 13.43
CA SER A 140 -11.33 25.21 12.24
C SER A 140 -10.77 24.80 10.88
N SER A 141 -9.45 24.65 10.71
CA SER A 141 -8.92 23.97 9.52
C SER A 141 -8.44 22.58 9.93
N PRO A 142 -8.99 21.48 9.36
CA PRO A 142 -8.39 20.17 9.58
C PRO A 142 -6.94 20.27 9.10
N LEU A 143 -6.01 19.84 9.95
CA LEU A 143 -4.67 19.51 9.46
C LEU A 143 -4.87 18.63 8.21
N PRO A 144 -4.09 18.82 7.13
CA PRO A 144 -4.07 17.83 6.05
C PRO A 144 -3.90 16.45 6.68
N ALA A 145 -4.43 15.39 6.07
CA ALA A 145 -4.57 14.05 6.67
C ALA A 145 -3.24 13.38 7.10
N GLY A 146 -2.13 14.13 7.10
CA GLY A 146 -0.76 13.71 7.33
C GLY A 146 0.00 13.53 6.02
N TYR A 147 -0.73 13.43 4.90
CA TYR A 147 -0.19 13.00 3.61
C TYR A 147 -0.28 14.10 2.55
N ASP A 148 0.58 13.97 1.54
CA ASP A 148 0.56 14.74 0.30
C ASP A 148 -0.84 14.68 -0.36
N GLU A 149 -1.28 15.79 -0.97
CA GLU A 149 -2.64 15.92 -1.52
C GLU A 149 -2.96 14.91 -2.63
N HIS A 150 -1.93 14.35 -3.28
CA HIS A 150 -2.08 13.31 -4.28
C HIS A 150 -2.24 11.90 -3.68
N VAL A 151 -2.10 11.74 -2.35
CA VAL A 151 -2.22 10.47 -1.63
C VAL A 151 -3.61 10.36 -0.99
N VAL A 152 -4.38 9.37 -1.43
CA VAL A 152 -5.65 9.01 -0.83
C VAL A 152 -5.51 7.75 0.01
N LEU A 153 -5.69 7.93 1.32
CA LEU A 153 -5.81 6.80 2.24
C LEU A 153 -7.16 6.11 2.11
N LEU A 154 -7.11 4.84 1.76
CA LEU A 154 -8.25 3.94 1.80
C LEU A 154 -8.35 3.31 3.19
N ARG A 155 -9.58 2.97 3.61
CA ARG A 155 -9.76 2.09 4.78
C ARG A 155 -9.08 0.76 4.50
N GLN A 156 -8.50 0.13 5.53
CA GLN A 156 -7.82 -1.15 5.39
C GLN A 156 -8.68 -2.19 4.64
N ARG A 157 -9.98 -2.31 4.98
CA ARG A 157 -10.90 -3.24 4.30
C ARG A 157 -11.24 -2.93 2.83
N ALA A 158 -10.84 -1.77 2.31
CA ALA A 158 -11.07 -1.44 0.91
C ALA A 158 -10.15 -2.22 -0.03
N LEU A 159 -8.88 -2.41 0.37
CA LEU A 159 -7.83 -2.97 -0.49
C LEU A 159 -6.78 -3.81 0.27
N ASN A 160 -6.82 -3.92 1.60
CA ASN A 160 -5.78 -4.59 2.38
C ASN A 160 -6.32 -5.29 3.65
N SER A 161 -7.47 -5.95 3.55
CA SER A 161 -8.06 -6.65 4.71
C SER A 161 -7.25 -7.91 5.05
N TYR A 162 -7.14 -8.27 6.34
CA TYR A 162 -6.35 -9.43 6.77
C TYR A 162 -7.22 -10.62 7.19
N PRO A 163 -6.74 -11.88 7.12
CA PRO A 163 -7.45 -13.01 7.68
C PRO A 163 -7.81 -12.77 9.16
N GLN A 164 -9.02 -13.18 9.57
CA GLN A 164 -9.50 -12.96 10.94
C GLN A 164 -8.55 -13.59 11.98
N GLU A 165 -7.98 -14.75 11.65
CA GLU A 165 -7.00 -15.45 12.47
C GLU A 165 -5.73 -14.62 12.70
N LEU A 166 -5.26 -13.91 11.66
CA LEU A 166 -4.12 -13.02 11.75
C LEU A 166 -4.43 -11.83 12.65
N VAL A 167 -5.58 -11.19 12.44
CA VAL A 167 -6.02 -10.03 13.23
C VAL A 167 -6.20 -10.39 14.71
N GLN A 168 -6.80 -11.53 15.01
CA GLN A 168 -6.98 -11.99 16.40
C GLN A 168 -5.65 -12.21 17.12
N LYS A 169 -4.61 -12.64 16.40
CA LYS A 169 -3.28 -12.86 16.97
C LYS A 169 -2.54 -11.54 17.22
N THR A 170 -2.75 -10.52 16.38
CA THR A 170 -2.03 -9.24 16.44
C THR A 170 -2.77 -8.13 17.17
N GLN A 171 -4.08 -8.27 17.43
CA GLN A 171 -4.97 -7.23 17.97
C GLN A 171 -4.46 -6.48 19.22
N HIS A 172 -3.64 -7.14 20.05
CA HIS A 172 -3.12 -6.54 21.28
C HIS A 172 -1.89 -5.65 21.06
N ALA A 173 -1.22 -5.82 19.93
CA ALA A 173 -0.03 -5.06 19.56
C ALA A 173 -0.32 -4.06 18.45
N LEU A 174 -1.08 -4.47 17.43
CA LEU A 174 -1.30 -3.74 16.20
C LEU A 174 -2.78 -3.85 15.79
N PRO A 175 -3.50 -2.73 15.67
CA PRO A 175 -4.89 -2.75 15.24
C PRO A 175 -4.94 -2.99 13.72
N HIS A 176 -5.37 -4.18 13.32
CA HIS A 176 -5.65 -4.52 11.92
C HIS A 176 -7.15 -4.77 11.71
N GLU A 177 -7.65 -4.47 10.52
CA GLU A 177 -9.01 -4.81 10.13
C GLU A 177 -9.07 -6.18 9.43
N GLY A 178 -9.87 -7.08 10.00
CA GLY A 178 -10.06 -8.40 9.44
C GLY A 178 -11.05 -8.42 8.27
N TYR A 179 -10.79 -9.30 7.30
CA TYR A 179 -11.63 -9.59 6.15
C TYR A 179 -13.08 -9.88 6.57
N LYS A 180 -14.02 -9.28 5.87
CA LYS A 180 -15.45 -9.60 5.96
C LYS A 180 -16.03 -9.77 4.57
N GLU A 181 -17.14 -10.49 4.53
CA GLU A 181 -17.93 -10.65 3.31
C GLU A 181 -18.21 -9.29 2.64
N GLY A 182 -17.91 -9.20 1.35
CA GLY A 182 -18.00 -7.98 0.55
C GLY A 182 -16.70 -7.19 0.38
N ASP A 183 -15.64 -7.49 1.15
CA ASP A 183 -14.31 -6.89 0.94
C ASP A 183 -13.71 -7.37 -0.40
N LEU A 184 -12.94 -6.50 -1.07
CA LEU A 184 -12.41 -6.80 -2.41
C LEU A 184 -11.35 -7.91 -2.36
N VAL A 185 -10.45 -7.80 -1.40
CA VAL A 185 -9.27 -8.66 -1.27
C VAL A 185 -9.03 -9.04 0.17
N VAL A 186 -8.28 -10.12 0.36
CA VAL A 186 -7.66 -10.52 1.63
C VAL A 186 -6.16 -10.71 1.42
N SER A 187 -5.35 -10.10 2.26
CA SER A 187 -3.89 -10.08 2.17
C SER A 187 -3.25 -10.81 3.35
N PHE A 188 -2.24 -11.63 3.10
CA PHE A 188 -1.62 -12.52 4.08
C PHE A 188 -0.25 -12.00 4.57
N ASN A 189 -0.04 -10.68 4.52
CA ASN A 189 1.21 -10.03 4.90
C ASN A 189 1.69 -10.50 6.28
N GLY A 190 2.91 -11.05 6.32
CA GLY A 190 3.54 -11.51 7.57
C GLY A 190 2.88 -12.72 8.24
N CYS A 191 1.92 -13.38 7.59
CA CYS A 191 1.16 -14.50 8.16
C CYS A 191 2.05 -15.64 8.67
N SER A 192 3.04 -16.09 7.88
CA SER A 192 3.98 -17.13 8.31
C SER A 192 4.80 -16.75 9.55
N SER A 193 5.12 -15.47 9.71
CA SER A 193 5.86 -14.95 10.86
C SER A 193 5.00 -14.88 12.12
N VAL A 194 3.70 -14.63 11.98
CA VAL A 194 2.77 -14.43 13.10
C VAL A 194 2.09 -15.73 13.55
N LEU A 195 1.65 -16.55 12.60
CA LEU A 195 0.85 -17.76 12.84
C LEU A 195 1.66 -19.05 12.66
N GLY A 196 2.86 -18.96 12.09
CA GLY A 196 3.66 -20.11 11.70
C GLY A 196 3.36 -20.58 10.28
N ARG A 197 4.38 -21.13 9.61
CA ARG A 197 4.31 -21.51 8.20
C ARG A 197 3.17 -22.49 7.91
N ASP A 198 3.11 -23.61 8.61
CA ASP A 198 2.15 -24.68 8.30
C ASP A 198 0.69 -24.20 8.43
N PHE A 199 0.40 -23.43 9.48
CA PHE A 199 -0.93 -22.84 9.66
C PHE A 199 -1.26 -21.83 8.55
N CYS A 200 -0.26 -21.05 8.13
CA CYS A 200 -0.43 -20.07 7.08
C CYS A 200 -0.72 -20.75 5.73
N GLU A 201 0.02 -21.80 5.37
CA GLU A 201 -0.20 -22.59 4.14
C GLU A 201 -1.61 -23.21 4.11
N ASP A 202 -2.06 -23.78 5.22
CA ASP A 202 -3.42 -24.32 5.36
C ASP A 202 -4.48 -23.23 5.17
N MET A 203 -4.21 -22.03 5.69
CA MET A 203 -5.08 -20.87 5.51
C MET A 203 -5.07 -20.36 4.06
N TYR A 204 -3.91 -20.28 3.39
CA TYR A 204 -3.82 -19.94 1.97
C TYR A 204 -4.68 -20.87 1.14
N GLN A 205 -4.58 -22.18 1.36
CA GLN A 205 -5.38 -23.16 0.60
C GLN A 205 -6.88 -22.93 0.79
N ARG A 206 -7.34 -22.67 2.03
CA ARG A 206 -8.75 -22.40 2.32
C ARG A 206 -9.26 -21.16 1.58
N TYR A 207 -8.55 -20.04 1.67
CA TYR A 207 -8.96 -18.79 1.04
C TYR A 207 -8.81 -18.82 -0.48
N HIS A 208 -7.81 -19.53 -1.01
CA HIS A 208 -7.69 -19.83 -2.44
C HIS A 208 -8.94 -20.56 -2.94
N ASP A 209 -9.31 -21.68 -2.29
CA ASP A 209 -10.47 -22.47 -2.70
C ASP A 209 -11.78 -21.69 -2.57
N GLU A 210 -11.88 -20.84 -1.54
CA GLU A 210 -13.01 -19.93 -1.39
C GLU A 210 -13.06 -18.87 -2.50
N SER A 211 -11.92 -18.26 -2.85
CA SER A 211 -11.83 -17.30 -3.94
C SER A 211 -12.34 -17.90 -5.24
N LEU A 212 -11.92 -19.13 -5.58
CA LEU A 212 -12.32 -19.83 -6.80
C LEU A 212 -13.81 -20.18 -6.84
N ARG A 213 -14.46 -20.40 -5.70
CA ARG A 213 -15.92 -20.66 -5.65
C ARG A 213 -16.77 -19.42 -5.94
N ARG A 214 -16.16 -18.24 -5.89
CA ARG A 214 -16.86 -16.96 -6.09
C ARG A 214 -16.86 -16.53 -7.57
N PHE A 215 -15.95 -17.07 -8.38
CA PHE A 215 -15.84 -16.86 -9.84
C PHE A 215 -16.42 -18.05 -10.61
#